data_AF-T1HML7-F1
#
_entry.id   AF-T1HML7-F1
#
_cell.length_a   1.000
_cell.length_b   1.000
_cell.length_c   1.000
_cell.angle_alpha   90.00
_cell.angle_beta   90.00
_cell.angle_gamma   90.00
#
_symmetry.space_group_name_H-M   'P 1'
#
loop_
_entity.id
_entity.type
_entity.pdbx_description
1 polymer ?
#
loop_
_entity_poly.entity_id
_entity_poly.type
_entity_poly.pdbx_seq_one_letter_code
_entity_poly.pdbx_strand_id
1 'polypeptide(L)'
;LVVSLVLVVVLFCLAVGLLCGYCGHRPDPLYNDDCCDKGTASRFLMLGVWVMFLTFSGIVVITLAYMLTGSITDRAVCTPLHNTNSDPTFALLDSLVNITSIFNPPPSNKQLNLSTIISECHRNKSIYEVLDLESGSMLEYTQKFNLPDKVRQLSDSIVLSSNIVIITPAAEQQLRALAASPLNTIDLTMYTAVLNDKITSIDLLQMASALNHTALKLPPSQENVRI
;
A
#
# COMPACT_ATOMS: atom_id res chain seq x y z
N LEU A 1 -9.56 -6.22 25.80
CA LEU A 1 -10.85 -6.05 26.52
C LEU A 1 -11.53 -7.39 26.80
N VAL A 2 -11.87 -8.19 25.78
CA VAL A 2 -12.57 -9.49 25.94
C VAL A 2 -11.79 -10.46 26.83
N VAL A 3 -10.48 -10.60 26.61
CA VAL A 3 -9.61 -11.47 27.43
C VAL A 3 -9.62 -11.02 28.90
N SER A 4 -9.52 -9.73 29.16
CA SER A 4 -9.55 -9.17 30.52
C SER A 4 -10.89 -9.43 31.22
N LEU A 5 -12.01 -9.32 30.51
CA LEU A 5 -13.34 -9.63 31.04
C LEU A 5 -13.45 -11.11 31.44
N VAL A 6 -13.02 -12.01 30.55
CA VAL A 6 -13.02 -13.46 30.81
C VAL A 6 -12.17 -13.79 32.04
N LEU A 7 -10.98 -13.21 32.16
CA LEU A 7 -10.11 -13.42 33.32
C LEU A 7 -10.77 -12.93 34.62
N VAL A 8 -11.40 -11.76 34.61
CA VAL A 8 -12.13 -11.24 35.79
C VAL A 8 -13.27 -12.17 36.19
N VAL A 9 -14.04 -12.69 35.21
CA VAL A 9 -15.13 -13.65 35.48
C VAL A 9 -14.60 -14.94 36.09
N VAL A 10 -13.50 -15.49 35.57
CA VAL A 10 -12.92 -16.72 36.14
C VAL A 10 -12.37 -16.46 37.54
N LEU A 11 -11.61 -15.37 37.74
CA LEU A 11 -11.09 -15.01 39.06
C LEU A 11 -12.21 -14.79 40.07
N PHE A 12 -13.31 -14.17 39.67
CA PHE A 12 -14.50 -13.99 40.50
C PHE A 12 -15.13 -15.33 40.88
N CYS A 13 -15.33 -16.24 39.93
CA CYS A 13 -15.89 -17.57 40.20
C CYS A 13 -14.99 -18.40 41.12
N LEU A 14 -13.67 -18.31 40.94
CA LEU A 14 -12.70 -18.98 41.81
C LEU A 14 -12.68 -18.36 43.21
N ALA A 15 -12.72 -17.03 43.33
CA ALA A 15 -12.74 -16.34 44.61
C ALA A 15 -14.01 -16.70 45.42
N VAL A 16 -15.19 -16.59 44.82
CA VAL A 16 -16.47 -16.95 45.48
C VAL A 16 -16.51 -18.45 45.81
N GLY A 17 -16.07 -19.30 44.87
CA GLY A 17 -15.99 -20.75 45.08
C GLY A 17 -15.07 -21.14 46.25
N LEU A 18 -13.90 -20.50 46.36
CA LEU A 18 -12.96 -20.74 47.45
C LEU A 18 -13.44 -20.14 48.77
N LEU A 19 -14.02 -18.93 48.76
CA LEU A 19 -14.54 -18.27 49.96
C LEU A 19 -15.73 -19.02 50.55
N CYS A 20 -16.72 -19.43 49.74
CA CYS A 20 -17.83 -20.27 50.24
C CYS A 20 -17.37 -21.71 50.56
N GLY A 21 -16.28 -22.19 49.95
CA GLY A 21 -15.67 -23.48 50.29
C GLY A 21 -14.97 -23.47 51.65
N TYR A 22 -14.29 -22.37 51.99
CA TYR A 22 -13.57 -22.17 53.26
C TYR A 22 -14.50 -21.75 54.40
N CYS A 23 -15.43 -20.83 54.15
CA CYS A 23 -16.42 -20.34 55.11
C CYS A 23 -17.69 -21.21 55.19
N GLY A 24 -17.63 -22.45 54.69
CA GLY A 24 -18.79 -23.34 54.61
C GLY A 24 -19.44 -23.63 55.96
N HIS A 25 -20.75 -23.84 55.93
CA HIS A 25 -21.66 -24.00 57.07
C HIS A 25 -21.05 -24.62 58.33
N ARG A 26 -20.98 -23.84 59.41
CA ARG A 26 -20.81 -24.36 60.78
C ARG A 26 -22.18 -24.84 61.29
N PRO A 27 -22.26 -26.00 61.96
CA PRO A 27 -23.50 -26.51 62.54
C PRO A 27 -23.86 -25.72 63.82
N ASP A 28 -24.14 -24.43 63.67
CA ASP A 28 -24.56 -23.54 64.75
C ASP A 28 -26.07 -23.26 64.58
N PRO A 29 -26.95 -23.73 65.49
CA PRO A 29 -28.41 -23.73 65.30
C PRO A 29 -29.08 -22.34 65.30
N LEU A 30 -28.31 -21.25 65.36
CA LEU A 30 -28.80 -19.87 65.52
C LEU A 30 -28.61 -19.00 64.27
N TYR A 31 -27.85 -19.44 63.27
CA TYR A 31 -27.53 -18.64 62.08
C TYR A 31 -27.72 -19.47 60.81
N ASN A 32 -28.97 -19.53 60.33
CA ASN A 32 -29.34 -20.24 59.11
C ASN A 32 -29.16 -19.31 57.90
N ASP A 33 -27.92 -19.02 57.54
CA ASP A 33 -27.59 -18.13 56.42
C ASP A 33 -27.40 -18.95 55.14
N ASP A 34 -28.40 -18.91 54.25
CA ASP A 34 -28.50 -19.74 53.04
C ASP A 34 -27.52 -19.33 51.92
N CYS A 35 -26.69 -18.31 52.13
CA CYS A 35 -25.92 -17.65 51.08
C CYS A 35 -24.61 -18.37 50.67
N CYS A 36 -23.95 -19.11 51.57
CA CYS A 36 -22.72 -19.88 51.29
C CYS A 36 -22.84 -21.35 51.69
N ASP A 37 -23.57 -22.12 50.89
CA ASP A 37 -23.57 -23.58 50.98
C ASP A 37 -22.39 -24.19 50.19
N LYS A 38 -21.93 -25.37 50.61
CA LYS A 38 -20.93 -26.20 49.90
C LYS A 38 -21.37 -26.50 48.46
N GLY A 39 -22.68 -26.64 48.22
CA GLY A 39 -23.27 -26.80 46.89
C GLY A 39 -23.06 -25.58 46.00
N THR A 40 -23.19 -24.36 46.53
CA THR A 40 -22.95 -23.11 45.80
C THR A 40 -21.48 -22.96 45.42
N ALA A 41 -20.56 -23.27 46.35
CA ALA A 41 -19.12 -23.27 46.10
C ALA A 41 -18.73 -24.22 44.96
N SER A 42 -19.25 -25.45 44.96
CA SER A 42 -18.98 -26.44 43.92
C SER A 42 -19.49 -26.00 42.55
N ARG A 43 -20.66 -25.33 42.48
CA ARG A 43 -21.23 -24.85 41.22
C ARG A 43 -20.40 -23.72 40.62
N PHE A 44 -19.92 -22.77 41.44
CA PHE A 44 -19.06 -21.68 40.98
C PHE A 44 -17.70 -22.18 40.48
N LEU A 45 -17.08 -23.15 41.17
CA LEU A 45 -15.83 -23.75 40.69
C LEU A 45 -16.03 -24.50 39.38
N MET A 46 -17.11 -25.28 39.25
CA MET A 46 -17.45 -25.96 37.99
C MET A 46 -17.68 -24.96 36.85
N LEU A 47 -18.37 -23.85 37.11
CA LEU A 47 -18.59 -22.80 36.10
C LEU A 47 -17.26 -22.15 35.66
N GLY A 48 -16.35 -21.88 36.61
CA GLY A 48 -15.02 -21.35 36.29
C GLY A 48 -14.21 -22.30 35.39
N VAL A 49 -14.22 -23.60 35.67
CA VAL A 49 -13.55 -24.61 34.85
C VAL A 49 -14.17 -24.69 33.44
N TRP A 50 -15.49 -24.63 33.34
CA TRP A 50 -16.20 -24.60 32.05
C TRP A 50 -15.80 -23.40 31.20
N VAL A 51 -15.76 -22.21 31.78
CA VAL A 51 -15.34 -20.99 31.07
C VAL A 51 -13.88 -21.10 30.61
N MET A 52 -12.99 -21.62 31.45
CA MET A 52 -11.59 -21.85 31.07
C MET A 52 -11.46 -22.84 29.91
N PHE A 53 -12.20 -23.94 29.93
CA PHE A 53 -12.17 -24.94 28.87
C PHE A 53 -12.70 -24.39 27.55
N LEU A 54 -13.86 -23.72 27.56
CA LEU A 54 -14.47 -23.13 26.37
C LEU A 54 -13.56 -22.07 25.72
N THR A 55 -12.93 -21.23 26.55
CA THR A 55 -12.05 -20.16 26.05
C THR A 55 -10.76 -20.72 25.48
N PHE A 56 -10.14 -21.69 26.15
CA PHE A 56 -8.96 -22.39 25.62
C PHE A 56 -9.28 -23.11 24.30
N SER A 57 -10.38 -23.86 24.25
CA SER A 57 -10.83 -24.52 23.03
C SER A 57 -11.03 -23.54 21.88
N GLY A 58 -11.65 -22.38 22.13
CA GLY A 58 -11.84 -21.35 21.12
C GLY A 58 -10.51 -20.77 20.60
N ILE A 59 -9.58 -20.48 21.50
CA ILE A 59 -8.25 -19.98 21.14
C ILE A 59 -7.50 -21.00 20.27
N VAL A 60 -7.56 -22.29 20.63
CA VAL A 60 -6.91 -23.37 19.85
C VAL A 60 -7.47 -23.45 18.42
N VAL A 61 -8.80 -23.35 18.25
CA VAL A 61 -9.41 -23.37 16.91
C VAL A 61 -8.95 -22.16 16.09
N ILE A 62 -8.91 -20.98 16.70
CA ILE A 62 -8.45 -19.75 16.03
C ILE A 62 -6.99 -19.88 15.64
N THR A 63 -6.10 -20.32 16.54
CA THR A 63 -4.68 -20.47 16.23
C THR A 63 -4.44 -21.50 15.15
N LEU A 64 -5.19 -22.61 15.12
CA LEU A 64 -5.15 -23.58 14.02
C LEU A 64 -5.57 -22.95 12.70
N ALA A 65 -6.65 -22.18 12.66
CA ALA A 65 -7.08 -21.50 11.45
C ALA A 65 -6.04 -20.50 10.94
N TYR A 66 -5.42 -19.74 11.85
CA TYR A 66 -4.31 -18.83 11.52
C TYR A 66 -3.08 -19.58 11.03
N MET A 67 -2.73 -20.71 11.66
CA MET A 67 -1.60 -21.53 11.23
C MET A 67 -1.84 -22.11 9.83
N LEU A 68 -3.05 -22.62 9.56
CA LEU A 68 -3.44 -23.11 8.24
C LEU A 68 -3.34 -21.98 7.21
N THR A 69 -3.95 -20.82 7.48
CA THR A 69 -3.92 -19.69 6.56
C THR A 69 -2.48 -19.20 6.31
N GLY A 70 -1.66 -19.11 7.36
CA GLY A 70 -0.25 -18.76 7.27
C GLY A 70 0.54 -19.75 6.43
N SER A 71 0.36 -21.05 6.67
CA SER A 71 1.03 -22.12 5.91
C SER A 71 0.58 -22.18 4.45
N ILE A 72 -0.69 -21.92 4.17
CA ILE A 72 -1.23 -21.84 2.80
C ILE A 72 -0.62 -20.62 2.11
N THR A 73 -0.58 -19.46 2.77
CA THR A 73 -0.01 -18.23 2.20
C THR A 73 1.47 -18.40 1.87
N ASP A 74 2.23 -19.02 2.78
CA ASP A 74 3.66 -19.31 2.55
C ASP A 74 3.89 -20.23 1.34
N ARG A 75 3.06 -21.29 1.20
CA ARG A 75 3.14 -22.22 0.07
C ARG A 75 2.56 -21.66 -1.23
N ALA A 76 1.53 -20.83 -1.16
CA ALA A 76 0.81 -20.32 -2.32
C ALA A 76 1.36 -19.00 -2.86
N VAL A 77 2.09 -18.23 -2.05
CA VAL A 77 2.61 -16.90 -2.44
C VAL A 77 4.13 -16.83 -2.32
N CYS A 78 4.72 -17.18 -1.17
CA CYS A 78 6.16 -17.02 -0.96
C CYS A 78 7.00 -18.06 -1.73
N THR A 79 6.58 -19.33 -1.70
CA THR A 79 7.23 -20.41 -2.46
C THR A 79 7.27 -20.13 -3.97
N PRO A 80 6.15 -19.72 -4.60
CA PRO A 80 6.18 -19.37 -6.01
C PRO A 80 7.08 -18.16 -6.32
N LEU A 81 7.03 -17.11 -5.50
CA LEU A 81 7.88 -15.93 -5.68
C LEU A 81 9.37 -16.23 -5.50
N HIS A 82 9.74 -17.24 -4.70
CA HIS A 82 11.12 -17.55 -4.41
C HIS A 82 11.75 -18.54 -5.40
N ASN A 83 11.00 -19.53 -5.90
CA ASN A 83 11.51 -20.56 -6.81
C ASN A 83 10.59 -20.76 -8.02
N THR A 84 10.85 -20.01 -9.09
CA THR A 84 10.06 -20.04 -10.33
C THR A 84 10.23 -21.32 -11.17
N ASN A 85 11.24 -22.16 -10.90
CA ASN A 85 11.69 -23.16 -11.88
C ASN A 85 11.27 -24.61 -11.63
N SER A 86 10.55 -24.97 -10.56
CA SER A 86 10.42 -26.40 -10.23
C SER A 86 9.18 -26.89 -9.50
N ASP A 87 8.04 -26.18 -9.50
CA ASP A 87 6.83 -26.75 -8.88
C ASP A 87 5.55 -26.64 -9.73
N PRO A 88 4.82 -27.76 -9.94
CA PRO A 88 3.56 -27.81 -10.70
C PRO A 88 2.38 -27.11 -9.99
N THR A 89 2.57 -26.62 -8.76
CA THR A 89 1.56 -25.88 -7.98
C THR A 89 1.27 -24.50 -8.57
N PHE A 90 2.19 -23.94 -9.34
CA PHE A 90 2.01 -22.67 -10.05
C PHE A 90 0.92 -22.72 -11.14
N ALA A 91 0.79 -23.86 -11.83
CA ALA A 91 -0.22 -24.03 -12.88
C ALA A 91 -1.65 -23.95 -12.33
N LEU A 92 -1.85 -24.34 -11.07
CA LEU A 92 -3.14 -24.22 -10.39
C LEU A 92 -3.46 -22.77 -10.01
N LEU A 93 -2.44 -21.98 -9.65
CA LEU A 93 -2.58 -20.56 -9.32
C LEU A 93 -2.89 -19.72 -10.58
N ASP A 94 -2.24 -20.03 -11.71
CA ASP A 94 -2.52 -19.42 -13.01
C ASP A 94 -3.96 -19.73 -13.49
N SER A 95 -4.47 -20.94 -13.21
CA SER A 95 -5.85 -21.30 -13.54
C SER A 95 -6.89 -20.58 -12.67
N LEU A 96 -6.52 -20.17 -11.44
CA LEU A 96 -7.42 -19.47 -10.51
C LEU A 96 -7.45 -17.96 -10.75
N VAL A 97 -6.34 -17.36 -11.20
CA VAL A 97 -6.22 -15.91 -11.43
C VAL A 97 -5.88 -15.65 -12.89
N ASN A 98 -6.90 -15.71 -13.73
CA ASN A 98 -6.74 -15.45 -15.16
C ASN A 98 -6.70 -13.92 -15.42
N ILE A 99 -5.48 -13.36 -15.43
CA ILE A 99 -5.20 -11.91 -15.58
C ILE A 99 -5.61 -11.40 -16.96
N THR A 100 -5.81 -12.30 -17.93
CA THR A 100 -6.34 -12.01 -19.26
C THR A 100 -7.69 -11.28 -19.22
N SER A 101 -8.49 -11.43 -18.16
CA SER A 101 -9.77 -10.70 -18.01
C SER A 101 -9.62 -9.24 -17.54
N ILE A 102 -8.50 -8.90 -16.90
CA ILE A 102 -8.23 -7.55 -16.37
C ILE A 102 -7.73 -6.61 -17.47
N PHE A 103 -6.96 -7.14 -18.42
CA PHE A 103 -6.49 -6.40 -19.59
C PHE A 103 -7.39 -6.68 -20.79
N ASN A 104 -8.46 -5.90 -20.94
CA ASN A 104 -9.31 -5.91 -22.14
C ASN A 104 -9.43 -4.49 -22.75
N PRO A 105 -9.00 -4.27 -24.01
CA PRO A 105 -8.41 -5.25 -24.92
C PRO A 105 -7.00 -5.68 -24.48
N PRO A 106 -6.64 -6.97 -24.66
CA PRO A 106 -5.30 -7.44 -24.35
C PRO A 106 -4.28 -6.71 -25.26
N PRO A 107 -3.15 -6.23 -24.73
CA PRO A 107 -2.17 -5.45 -25.51
C PRO A 107 -1.50 -6.26 -26.63
N SER A 108 -1.60 -7.60 -26.59
CA SER A 108 -1.06 -8.53 -27.60
C SER A 108 -1.91 -9.81 -27.64
N ASN A 109 -1.87 -10.56 -28.76
CA ASN A 109 -2.52 -11.88 -28.92
C ASN A 109 -1.88 -13.00 -28.06
N LYS A 110 -0.95 -12.63 -27.18
CA LYS A 110 -0.23 -13.54 -26.29
C LYS A 110 -1.03 -13.75 -25.01
N GLN A 111 -1.22 -15.00 -24.60
CA GLN A 111 -1.83 -15.33 -23.31
C GLN A 111 -0.89 -14.85 -22.19
N LEU A 112 -1.35 -13.88 -21.39
CA LEU A 112 -0.60 -13.30 -20.29
C LEU A 112 -0.88 -14.10 -19.01
N ASN A 113 0.06 -15.00 -18.67
CA ASN A 113 0.04 -15.76 -17.43
C ASN A 113 0.85 -15.03 -16.35
N LEU A 114 0.34 -15.00 -15.11
CA LEU A 114 1.01 -14.33 -13.99
C LEU A 114 2.39 -14.94 -13.74
N SER A 115 2.50 -16.26 -13.88
CA SER A 115 3.76 -17.00 -13.73
C SER A 115 4.82 -16.53 -14.73
N THR A 116 4.40 -16.23 -15.97
CA THR A 116 5.34 -15.76 -17.02
C THR A 116 5.83 -14.35 -16.71
N ILE A 117 4.94 -13.46 -16.26
CA ILE A 117 5.29 -12.08 -15.89
C ILE A 117 6.31 -12.06 -14.75
N ILE A 118 6.07 -12.84 -13.70
CA ILE A 118 6.97 -12.93 -12.54
C ILE A 118 8.32 -13.55 -12.96
N SER A 119 8.31 -14.59 -13.79
CA SER A 119 9.55 -15.24 -14.27
C SER A 119 10.43 -14.33 -15.11
N GLU A 120 9.83 -13.51 -15.98
CA GLU A 120 10.57 -12.60 -16.84
C GLU A 120 11.02 -11.35 -16.06
N CYS A 121 10.26 -10.94 -15.05
CA CYS A 121 10.67 -9.91 -14.08
C CYS A 121 11.94 -10.35 -13.31
N HIS A 122 11.99 -11.60 -12.84
CA HIS A 122 13.20 -12.17 -12.23
C HIS A 122 14.41 -12.23 -13.18
N ARG A 123 14.18 -12.18 -14.49
CA ARG A 123 15.23 -12.12 -15.53
C ARG A 123 15.61 -10.70 -15.92
N ASN A 124 15.22 -9.69 -15.13
CA ASN A 124 15.44 -8.26 -15.40
C ASN A 124 14.83 -7.76 -16.73
N LYS A 125 13.79 -8.43 -17.26
CA LYS A 125 13.07 -7.88 -18.41
C LYS A 125 12.16 -6.74 -18.01
N SER A 126 12.10 -5.73 -18.88
CA SER A 126 11.23 -4.58 -18.66
C SER A 126 9.77 -4.96 -18.87
N ILE A 127 8.86 -4.24 -18.19
CA ILE A 127 7.41 -4.44 -18.34
C ILE A 127 6.97 -4.24 -19.80
N TYR A 128 7.67 -3.39 -20.57
CA TYR A 128 7.41 -3.14 -21.98
C TYR A 128 7.67 -4.38 -22.86
N GLU A 129 8.74 -5.11 -22.58
CA GLU A 129 9.10 -6.34 -23.29
C GLU A 129 8.19 -7.52 -22.89
N VAL A 130 7.82 -7.59 -21.61
CA VAL A 130 6.95 -8.66 -21.09
C VAL A 130 5.52 -8.55 -21.63
N LEU A 131 4.98 -7.32 -21.69
CA LEU A 131 3.64 -7.06 -22.23
C LEU A 131 3.61 -6.82 -23.75
N ASP A 132 4.77 -6.91 -24.44
CA ASP A 132 4.87 -6.73 -25.89
C ASP A 132 4.27 -5.39 -26.39
N LEU A 133 4.41 -4.34 -25.55
CA LEU A 133 3.83 -3.02 -25.82
C LEU A 133 4.54 -2.29 -26.95
N GLU A 134 5.76 -2.72 -27.29
CA GLU A 134 6.60 -2.14 -28.34
C GLU A 134 6.03 -2.40 -29.75
N SER A 135 5.39 -3.54 -29.98
CA SER A 135 4.98 -3.97 -31.32
C SER A 135 3.55 -3.55 -31.70
N GLY A 136 2.62 -3.50 -30.73
CA GLY A 136 1.20 -3.26 -31.00
C GLY A 136 0.72 -1.82 -30.81
N SER A 137 1.20 -1.13 -29.76
CA SER A 137 0.57 0.13 -29.34
C SER A 137 0.87 1.29 -30.30
N MET A 138 2.11 1.46 -30.76
CA MET A 138 2.45 2.58 -31.66
C MET A 138 1.72 2.53 -33.00
N LEU A 139 1.44 1.35 -33.56
CA LEU A 139 0.77 1.23 -34.86
C LEU A 139 -0.71 1.65 -34.78
N GLU A 140 -1.40 1.27 -33.71
CA GLU A 140 -2.82 1.57 -33.53
C GLU A 140 -3.05 3.07 -33.26
N TYR A 141 -2.16 3.72 -32.49
CA TYR A 141 -2.19 5.17 -32.31
C TYR A 141 -1.88 5.91 -33.61
N THR A 142 -0.95 5.43 -34.43
CA THR A 142 -0.58 6.07 -35.70
C THR A 142 -1.73 6.03 -36.71
N GLN A 143 -2.46 4.90 -36.77
CA GLN A 143 -3.65 4.76 -37.62
C GLN A 143 -4.84 5.57 -37.10
N LYS A 144 -5.10 5.58 -35.79
CA LYS A 144 -6.25 6.30 -35.20
C LYS A 144 -6.16 7.82 -35.39
N PHE A 145 -4.96 8.38 -35.39
CA PHE A 145 -4.76 9.82 -35.52
C PHE A 145 -4.42 10.28 -36.94
N ASN A 146 -4.42 9.36 -37.92
CA ASN A 146 -4.07 9.64 -39.33
C ASN A 146 -2.80 10.52 -39.44
N LEU A 147 -1.83 10.22 -38.56
CA LEU A 147 -0.55 10.93 -38.49
C LEU A 147 0.17 11.00 -39.84
N PRO A 148 0.22 9.96 -40.69
CA PRO A 148 0.92 10.07 -41.97
C PRO A 148 0.30 11.12 -42.90
N ASP A 149 -1.02 11.27 -42.90
CA ASP A 149 -1.71 12.26 -43.75
C ASP A 149 -1.51 13.68 -43.22
N LYS A 150 -1.55 13.87 -41.89
CA LYS A 150 -1.23 15.17 -41.28
C LYS A 150 0.24 15.54 -41.47
N VAL A 151 1.17 14.60 -41.30
CA VAL A 151 2.60 14.85 -41.53
C VAL A 151 2.86 15.20 -43.00
N ARG A 152 2.17 14.55 -43.96
CA ARG A 152 2.23 14.95 -45.37
C ARG A 152 1.67 16.35 -45.61
N GLN A 153 0.52 16.67 -45.02
CA GLN A 153 -0.09 17.99 -45.13
C GLN A 153 0.79 19.11 -44.52
N LEU A 154 1.44 18.82 -43.39
CA LEU A 154 2.43 19.73 -42.80
C LEU A 154 3.70 19.79 -43.65
N SER A 155 4.21 18.67 -44.16
CA SER A 155 5.41 18.63 -45.02
C SER A 155 5.22 19.43 -46.32
N ASP A 156 4.04 19.38 -46.93
CA ASP A 156 3.73 20.13 -48.15
C ASP A 156 3.50 21.62 -47.87
N SER A 157 3.07 21.97 -46.65
CA SER A 157 2.84 23.36 -46.22
C SER A 157 4.09 24.04 -45.69
N ILE A 158 5.08 23.28 -45.22
CA ILE A 158 6.32 23.82 -44.68
C ILE A 158 7.37 23.82 -45.79
N VAL A 159 7.46 24.92 -46.51
CA VAL A 159 8.63 25.22 -47.33
C VAL A 159 9.76 25.61 -46.39
N LEU A 160 10.59 24.64 -45.97
CA LEU A 160 11.81 24.89 -45.21
C LEU A 160 12.81 25.61 -46.12
N SER A 161 12.72 26.94 -46.18
CA SER A 161 13.75 27.79 -46.77
C SER A 161 15.11 27.42 -46.17
N SER A 162 16.07 27.10 -47.02
CA SER A 162 17.35 26.45 -46.70
C SER A 162 18.27 27.26 -45.77
N ASN A 163 17.95 27.33 -44.48
CA ASN A 163 18.86 27.48 -43.33
C ASN A 163 18.06 27.58 -42.02
N ILE A 164 17.44 26.49 -41.60
CA ILE A 164 16.85 26.43 -40.25
C ILE A 164 17.98 26.04 -39.29
N VAL A 165 18.56 27.05 -38.65
CA VAL A 165 19.52 26.88 -37.58
C VAL A 165 18.74 26.51 -36.32
N ILE A 166 18.56 25.21 -36.09
CA ILE A 166 17.82 24.67 -34.93
C ILE A 166 18.55 25.00 -33.62
N ILE A 167 19.89 25.02 -33.66
CA ILE A 167 20.74 25.44 -32.55
C ILE A 167 21.78 26.38 -33.14
N THR A 168 21.79 27.63 -32.67
CA THR A 168 22.80 28.60 -33.07
C THR A 168 24.16 28.20 -32.48
N PRO A 169 25.29 28.49 -33.15
CA PRO A 169 26.62 28.13 -32.65
C PRO A 169 26.90 28.70 -31.25
N ALA A 170 26.30 29.85 -30.92
CA ALA A 170 26.35 30.42 -29.57
C ALA A 170 25.58 29.58 -28.55
N ALA A 171 24.38 29.09 -28.89
CA ALA A 171 23.59 28.21 -28.04
C ALA A 171 24.28 26.85 -27.84
N GLU A 172 24.91 26.30 -28.88
CA GLU A 172 25.72 25.08 -28.77
C GLU A 172 26.89 25.25 -27.80
N GLN A 173 27.58 26.41 -27.86
CA GLN A 173 28.67 26.71 -26.95
C GLN A 173 28.19 26.88 -25.50
N GLN A 174 27.03 27.51 -25.29
CA GLN A 174 26.39 27.61 -23.97
C GLN A 174 25.96 26.25 -23.44
N LEU A 175 25.39 25.37 -24.28
CA LEU A 175 25.00 24.01 -23.90
C LEU A 175 26.22 23.16 -23.52
N ARG A 176 27.34 23.29 -24.26
CA ARG A 176 28.60 22.63 -23.92
C ARG A 176 29.19 23.17 -22.62
N ALA A 177 29.14 24.48 -22.40
CA ALA A 177 29.57 25.10 -21.14
C ALA A 177 28.70 24.65 -19.96
N LEU A 178 27.38 24.49 -20.15
CA LEU A 178 26.47 23.95 -19.14
C LEU A 178 26.78 22.49 -18.83
N ALA A 179 26.98 21.66 -19.85
CA ALA A 179 27.31 20.24 -19.70
C ALA A 179 28.68 20.03 -19.02
N ALA A 180 29.65 20.90 -19.27
CA ALA A 180 30.96 20.89 -18.63
C ALA A 180 30.99 21.60 -17.26
N SER A 181 29.90 22.24 -16.86
CA SER A 181 29.83 22.95 -15.58
C SER A 181 29.60 21.96 -14.42
N PRO A 182 29.90 22.38 -13.17
CA PRO A 182 29.65 21.56 -11.99
C PRO A 182 28.17 21.22 -11.77
N LEU A 183 27.23 21.86 -12.49
CA LEU A 183 25.79 21.59 -12.42
C LEU A 183 25.44 20.14 -12.74
N ASN A 184 26.22 19.45 -13.58
CA ASN A 184 26.03 18.01 -13.86
C ASN A 184 26.38 17.10 -12.67
N THR A 185 27.18 17.60 -11.72
CA THR A 185 27.59 16.86 -10.51
C THR A 185 26.81 17.25 -9.26
N ILE A 186 25.88 18.20 -9.37
CA ILE A 186 25.01 18.56 -8.25
C ILE A 186 23.95 17.47 -8.12
N ASP A 187 23.94 16.81 -6.97
CA ASP A 187 22.89 15.86 -6.63
C ASP A 187 21.58 16.63 -6.35
N LEU A 188 20.77 16.80 -7.40
CA LEU A 188 19.45 17.44 -7.30
C LEU A 188 18.52 16.69 -6.35
N THR A 189 18.77 15.41 -6.04
CA THR A 189 17.92 14.64 -5.13
C THR A 189 18.05 15.13 -3.69
N MET A 190 19.26 15.49 -3.25
CA MET A 190 19.53 16.11 -1.94
C MET A 190 18.84 17.49 -1.83
N TYR A 191 18.91 18.30 -2.88
CA TYR A 191 18.20 19.59 -2.90
C TYR A 191 16.68 19.43 -2.91
N THR A 192 16.14 18.44 -3.64
CA THR A 192 14.70 18.16 -3.59
C THR A 192 14.25 17.66 -2.23
N ALA A 193 15.09 16.89 -1.52
CA ALA A 193 14.79 16.42 -0.16
C ALA A 193 14.74 17.59 0.84
N VAL A 194 15.68 18.54 0.72
CA VAL A 194 15.69 19.76 1.56
C VAL A 194 14.52 20.68 1.20
N LEU A 195 14.17 20.83 -0.09
CA LEU A 195 12.98 21.59 -0.53
C LEU A 195 11.66 20.99 -0.04
N ASN A 196 11.61 19.66 0.10
CA ASN A 196 10.43 18.96 0.58
C ASN A 196 10.30 19.00 2.11
N ASP A 197 11.41 19.24 2.80
CA ASP A 197 11.40 19.57 4.22
C ASP A 197 10.91 21.01 4.40
N LYS A 198 10.17 21.30 5.48
CA LYS A 198 9.61 22.65 5.71
C LYS A 198 10.74 23.66 5.99
N ILE A 199 11.35 24.20 4.93
CA ILE A 199 12.42 25.23 5.03
C ILE A 199 11.86 26.51 5.68
N THR A 200 10.58 26.81 5.46
CA THR A 200 9.91 27.98 6.04
C THR A 200 8.77 27.54 6.97
N SER A 201 8.69 28.14 8.15
CA SER A 201 7.59 27.92 9.12
C SER A 201 6.22 28.36 8.58
N ILE A 202 6.23 29.14 7.49
CA ILE A 202 5.06 29.71 6.83
C ILE A 202 4.95 29.13 5.42
N ASP A 203 3.74 28.74 5.04
CA ASP A 203 3.41 28.26 3.70
C ASP A 203 3.55 29.41 2.69
N LEU A 204 4.41 29.24 1.69
CA LEU A 204 4.68 30.25 0.67
C LEU A 204 3.44 30.60 -0.16
N LEU A 205 2.50 29.67 -0.34
CA LEU A 205 1.22 29.93 -0.98
C LEU A 205 0.33 30.80 -0.09
N GLN A 206 0.37 30.58 1.22
CA GLN A 206 -0.37 31.40 2.18
C GLN A 206 0.19 32.83 2.20
N MET A 207 1.52 32.99 2.20
CA MET A 207 2.16 34.30 2.06
C MET A 207 1.78 34.96 0.73
N ALA A 208 1.91 34.27 -0.41
CA ALA A 208 1.54 34.82 -1.70
C ALA A 208 0.08 35.28 -1.75
N SER A 209 -0.83 34.50 -1.16
CA SER A 209 -2.25 34.86 -1.07
C SER A 209 -2.48 36.09 -0.19
N ALA A 210 -1.76 36.19 0.94
CA ALA A 210 -1.85 37.32 1.85
C ALA A 210 -1.32 38.60 1.21
N LEU A 211 -0.17 38.55 0.51
CA LEU A 211 0.39 39.66 -0.24
C LEU A 211 -0.52 40.13 -1.38
N ASN A 212 -1.12 39.19 -2.12
CA ASN A 212 -2.07 39.54 -3.19
C ASN A 212 -3.33 40.21 -2.63
N HIS A 213 -3.84 39.69 -1.52
CA HIS A 213 -5.01 40.25 -0.85
C HIS A 213 -4.73 41.62 -0.23
N THR A 214 -3.53 41.87 0.32
CA THR A 214 -3.15 43.24 0.74
C THR A 214 -2.96 44.15 -0.46
N ALA A 215 -2.31 43.72 -1.55
CA ALA A 215 -2.17 44.52 -2.76
C ALA A 215 -3.52 45.00 -3.32
N LEU A 216 -4.55 44.14 -3.28
CA LEU A 216 -5.91 44.48 -3.70
C LEU A 216 -6.63 45.48 -2.78
N LYS A 217 -6.15 45.66 -1.54
CA LYS A 217 -6.75 46.55 -0.54
C LYS A 217 -6.01 47.87 -0.38
N LEU A 218 -4.91 48.09 -1.10
CA LEU A 218 -4.20 49.37 -1.04
C LEU A 218 -4.97 50.45 -1.80
N PRO A 219 -5.16 51.65 -1.20
CA PRO A 219 -5.70 52.80 -1.92
C PRO A 219 -4.72 53.29 -3.01
N PRO A 220 -5.21 53.94 -4.07
CA PRO A 220 -4.41 54.34 -5.25
C PRO A 220 -3.31 55.38 -4.95
N SER A 221 -3.16 55.83 -3.71
CA SER A 221 -2.13 56.79 -3.30
C SER A 221 -0.77 56.15 -2.98
N GLN A 222 -0.64 54.81 -2.99
CA GLN A 222 0.59 54.11 -2.60
C GLN A 222 1.14 53.12 -3.65
N GLU A 223 0.66 53.19 -4.90
CA GLU A 223 1.07 52.29 -6.00
C GLU A 223 2.56 52.39 -6.39
N ASN A 224 3.31 53.38 -5.86
CA ASN A 224 4.69 53.67 -6.26
C ASN A 224 5.74 53.44 -5.15
N VAL A 225 5.42 52.72 -4.08
CA VAL A 225 6.45 52.30 -3.11
C VAL A 225 7.21 51.11 -3.69
N ARG A 226 8.33 51.42 -4.37
CA ARG A 226 9.32 50.43 -4.79
C ARG A 226 10.08 49.94 -3.56
N ILE A 227 10.08 48.63 -3.35
CA ILE A 227 10.98 47.92 -2.42
C ILE A 227 12.32 47.70 -3.12
#